data_AF-A0A535WM05-F1
#
_entry.id   AF-A0A535WM05-F1
#
_cell.length_a   1.000
_cell.length_b   1.000
_cell.length_c   1.000
_cell.angle_alpha   90.00
_cell.angle_beta   90.00
_cell.angle_gamma   90.00
#
_symmetry.space_group_name_H-M   'P 1'
#
loop_
_entity.id
_entity.type
_entity.pdbx_description
1 polymer ?
#
loop_
_entity_poly.entity_id
_entity_poly.type
_entity_poly.pdbx_seq_one_letter_code
_entity_poly.pdbx_strand_id
1 'polypeptide(L)'
;MEERLEAALQRLPPGSVFAGRTAAWLQGFDGPHRDPIEVIVPDSWSASARVGFRVRRARVAGDVVTVRGFPATTVCRTLADLCRRRSLTEGVVFVDMALIAGRVDLDALGTWVRERSGWNGIKAFRRAVQHADPGAESPMETRLRMLLVRGRL
;
A
#
# COMPACT_ATOMS: atom_id res chain seq x y z
N MET A 1 4.73 -16.33 8.92
CA MET A 1 4.18 -14.95 8.76
C MET A 1 2.67 -14.97 8.92
N GLU A 2 1.96 -15.88 8.26
CA GLU A 2 0.48 -16.01 8.36
C GLU A 2 0.03 -16.28 9.80
N GLU A 3 0.69 -17.18 10.54
CA GLU A 3 0.47 -17.37 11.99
C GLU A 3 0.54 -16.07 12.80
N ARG A 4 1.44 -15.15 12.42
CA ARG A 4 1.57 -13.85 13.09
C ARG A 4 0.41 -12.92 12.75
N LEU A 5 -0.14 -13.02 11.54
CA LEU A 5 -1.34 -12.27 11.13
C LEU A 5 -2.59 -12.83 11.80
N GLU A 6 -2.70 -14.15 11.98
CA GLU A 6 -3.77 -14.78 12.75
C GLU A 6 -3.74 -14.33 14.21
N ALA A 7 -2.58 -14.44 14.86
CA ALA A 7 -2.37 -13.96 16.22
C ALA A 7 -2.63 -12.44 16.34
N ALA A 8 -2.34 -11.68 15.29
CA ALA A 8 -2.68 -10.26 15.22
C ALA A 8 -4.19 -10.03 15.18
N LEU A 9 -4.94 -10.74 14.35
CA LEU A 9 -6.39 -10.58 14.26
C LEU A 9 -7.10 -10.90 15.59
N GLN A 10 -6.62 -11.89 16.35
CA GLN A 10 -7.15 -12.19 17.69
C GLN A 10 -6.99 -11.03 18.68
N ARG A 11 -6.03 -10.12 18.44
CA ARG A 11 -5.69 -8.99 19.32
C ARG A 11 -6.26 -7.66 18.82
N LEU A 12 -6.88 -7.65 17.65
CA LEU A 12 -7.41 -6.48 16.97
C LEU A 12 -8.94 -6.49 17.04
N PRO A 13 -9.61 -5.31 17.05
CA PRO A 13 -11.06 -5.28 17.05
C PRO A 13 -11.63 -5.88 15.75
N PRO A 14 -12.85 -6.44 15.78
CA PRO A 14 -13.57 -6.83 14.57
C PRO A 14 -13.64 -5.68 13.56
N GLY A 15 -13.53 -6.00 12.26
CA GLY A 15 -13.48 -5.00 11.19
C GLY A 15 -12.10 -4.36 10.97
N SER A 16 -11.06 -4.86 11.63
CA SER A 16 -9.67 -4.50 11.32
C SER A 16 -9.23 -5.03 9.95
N VAL A 17 -8.47 -4.23 9.21
CA VAL A 17 -8.04 -4.53 7.84
C VAL A 17 -6.53 -4.31 7.73
N PHE A 18 -5.78 -5.30 7.25
CA PHE A 18 -4.35 -5.14 6.99
C PHE A 18 -4.11 -4.11 5.88
N ALA A 19 -3.09 -3.28 6.04
CA ALA A 19 -2.82 -2.15 5.16
C ALA A 19 -1.32 -1.97 4.93
N GLY A 20 -0.94 -0.94 4.16
CA GLY A 20 0.46 -0.56 3.97
C GLY A 20 1.32 -1.71 3.46
N ARG A 21 2.51 -1.90 4.05
CA ARG A 21 3.41 -2.99 3.63
C ARG A 21 2.89 -4.39 3.98
N THR A 22 2.04 -4.53 5.00
CA THR A 22 1.43 -5.83 5.31
C THR A 22 0.46 -6.24 4.20
N ALA A 23 -0.38 -5.31 3.75
CA ALA A 23 -1.26 -5.55 2.60
C ALA A 23 -0.47 -5.75 1.31
N ALA A 24 0.59 -4.97 1.07
CA ALA A 24 1.42 -5.12 -0.13
C ALA A 24 2.09 -6.50 -0.20
N TRP A 25 2.57 -7.01 0.93
CA TRP A 25 3.11 -8.37 1.03
C TRP A 25 2.02 -9.44 0.82
N LEU A 26 0.85 -9.31 1.46
CA LEU A 26 -0.29 -10.23 1.27
C LEU A 26 -0.68 -10.32 -0.21
N GLN A 27 -0.77 -9.17 -0.86
CA GLN A 27 -1.10 -9.01 -2.28
C GLN A 27 0.06 -9.41 -3.21
N GLY A 28 1.25 -9.71 -2.69
CA GLY A 28 2.37 -10.26 -3.45
C GLY A 28 3.15 -9.26 -4.30
N PHE A 29 3.18 -7.98 -3.93
CA PHE A 29 3.98 -6.95 -4.62
C PHE A 29 4.97 -6.20 -3.70
N ASP A 30 5.18 -6.69 -2.49
CA ASP A 30 6.28 -6.29 -1.62
C ASP A 30 7.07 -7.53 -1.21
N GLY A 31 8.35 -7.32 -0.91
CA GLY A 31 9.24 -8.37 -0.40
C GLY A 31 8.83 -8.86 0.99
N PRO A 32 9.60 -9.77 1.59
CA PRO A 32 9.30 -10.35 2.91
C PRO A 32 8.94 -9.27 3.93
N HIS A 33 7.71 -9.34 4.45
CA HIS A 33 7.21 -8.36 5.39
C HIS A 33 8.04 -8.35 6.68
N ARG A 34 8.23 -7.15 7.24
CA ARG A 34 8.92 -6.92 8.51
C ARG A 34 8.04 -6.08 9.43
N ASP A 35 8.28 -6.21 10.73
CA ASP A 35 7.60 -5.40 11.72
C ASP A 35 7.74 -3.90 11.45
N PRO A 36 6.72 -3.10 11.79
CA PRO A 36 5.46 -3.50 12.43
C PRO A 36 4.39 -3.98 11.43
N ILE A 37 3.44 -4.81 11.90
CA ILE A 37 2.21 -5.14 11.19
C ILE A 37 1.37 -3.87 11.02
N GLU A 38 1.10 -3.47 9.78
CA GLU A 38 0.31 -2.30 9.43
C GLU A 38 -1.17 -2.66 9.31
N VAL A 39 -2.02 -1.96 10.06
CA VAL A 39 -3.46 -2.24 10.14
C VAL A 39 -4.27 -0.95 10.20
N ILE A 40 -5.42 -0.94 9.55
CA ILE A 40 -6.47 0.05 9.73
C ILE A 40 -7.53 -0.55 10.65
N VAL A 41 -7.87 0.17 11.71
CA VAL A 41 -8.91 -0.20 12.68
C VAL A 41 -10.11 0.75 12.58
N PRO A 42 -11.32 0.32 12.97
CA PRO A 42 -12.48 1.20 13.06
C PRO A 42 -12.27 2.38 14.02
N ASP A 43 -12.94 3.50 13.74
CA ASP A 43 -12.84 4.73 14.54
C ASP A 43 -13.37 4.57 15.97
N SER A 44 -14.28 3.62 16.19
CA SER A 44 -14.84 3.27 17.51
C SER A 44 -13.83 2.63 18.47
N TRP A 45 -12.63 2.26 17.98
CA TRP A 45 -11.61 1.64 18.80
C TRP A 45 -10.67 2.68 19.43
N SER A 46 -10.68 2.75 20.76
CA SER A 46 -9.94 3.77 21.54
C SER A 46 -8.49 3.38 21.89
N ALA A 47 -8.13 2.09 21.85
CA ALA A 47 -6.79 1.67 22.26
C ALA A 47 -5.71 2.14 21.27
N SER A 48 -4.66 2.77 21.80
CA SER A 48 -3.49 3.25 21.07
C SER A 48 -2.57 2.10 20.62
N ALA A 49 -1.68 2.42 19.70
CA ALA A 49 -0.70 1.51 19.09
C ALA A 49 -0.12 0.50 20.09
N ARG A 50 -0.28 -0.78 19.79
CA ARG A 50 0.34 -1.88 20.54
C ARG A 50 1.72 -2.17 19.96
N VAL A 51 2.66 -2.61 20.79
CA VAL A 51 3.97 -3.09 20.33
C VAL A 51 3.77 -4.14 19.22
N GLY A 52 4.52 -3.99 18.12
CA GLY A 52 4.39 -4.82 16.92
C GLY A 52 3.35 -4.35 15.90
N PHE A 53 2.54 -3.33 16.21
CA PHE A 53 1.52 -2.81 15.30
C PHE A 53 1.75 -1.35 14.93
N ARG A 54 1.48 -1.03 13.66
CA ARG A 54 1.26 0.32 13.18
C ARG A 54 -0.21 0.48 12.86
N VAL A 55 -0.93 0.95 13.87
CA VAL A 55 -2.39 1.15 13.82
C VAL A 55 -2.71 2.48 13.15
N ARG A 56 -3.69 2.47 12.25
CA ARG A 56 -4.25 3.67 11.61
C ARG A 56 -5.76 3.65 11.71
N ARG A 57 -6.35 4.84 11.67
CA ARG A 57 -7.79 5.04 11.61
C ARG A 57 -8.13 5.68 10.27
N ALA A 58 -8.98 5.03 9.51
CA ALA A 58 -9.43 5.50 8.21
C ALA A 58 -10.65 4.70 7.76
N ARG A 59 -11.54 5.36 7.02
CA ARG A 59 -12.59 4.66 6.28
C ARG A 59 -11.98 3.75 5.20
N VAL A 60 -12.41 2.49 5.19
CA VAL A 60 -11.98 1.46 4.22
C VAL A 60 -13.13 0.87 3.42
N ALA A 61 -14.38 1.30 3.66
CA ALA A 61 -15.55 0.80 2.91
C ALA A 61 -15.34 0.93 1.39
N GLY A 62 -15.49 -0.19 0.67
CA GLY A 62 -15.25 -0.27 -0.78
C GLY A 62 -13.79 -0.50 -1.20
N ASP A 63 -12.83 -0.49 -0.26
CA ASP A 63 -11.41 -0.69 -0.52
C ASP A 63 -10.84 -1.91 0.26
N VAL A 64 -11.67 -2.91 0.55
CA VAL A 64 -11.27 -4.13 1.28
C VAL A 64 -11.43 -5.36 0.39
N VAL A 65 -10.46 -6.28 0.47
CA VAL A 65 -10.48 -7.58 -0.21
C VAL A 65 -9.90 -8.64 0.73
N THR A 66 -10.34 -9.89 0.56
CA THR A 66 -9.76 -11.02 1.29
C THR A 66 -8.60 -11.61 0.49
N VAL A 67 -7.42 -11.70 1.11
CA VAL A 67 -6.21 -12.25 0.50
C VAL A 67 -5.64 -13.30 1.45
N ARG A 68 -5.56 -14.56 1.00
CA ARG A 68 -5.10 -15.70 1.81
C ARG A 68 -5.88 -15.84 3.13
N GLY A 69 -7.18 -15.56 3.12
CA GLY A 69 -8.03 -15.60 4.32
C GLY A 69 -7.97 -14.36 5.21
N PHE A 70 -7.12 -13.37 4.90
CA PHE A 70 -6.98 -12.16 5.71
C PHE A 70 -7.64 -10.94 5.03
N PRO A 71 -8.35 -10.07 5.79
CA PRO A 71 -8.85 -8.82 5.26
C PRO A 71 -7.69 -7.85 5.01
N ALA A 72 -7.57 -7.35 3.78
CA ALA A 72 -6.53 -6.42 3.37
C ALA A 72 -7.11 -5.28 2.52
N THR A 73 -6.41 -4.15 2.47
CA THR A 73 -6.76 -3.09 1.51
C THR A 73 -6.58 -3.57 0.06
N THR A 74 -7.42 -3.11 -0.86
CA THR A 74 -7.25 -3.34 -2.30
C THR A 74 -5.89 -2.83 -2.78
N VAL A 75 -5.40 -3.32 -3.92
CA VAL A 75 -4.08 -2.93 -4.45
C VAL A 75 -3.98 -1.41 -4.64
N CYS A 76 -4.95 -0.79 -5.33
CA CYS A 76 -4.95 0.67 -5.53
C CYS A 76 -5.01 1.45 -4.21
N ARG A 77 -5.83 1.02 -3.23
CA ARG A 77 -5.86 1.67 -1.92
C ARG A 77 -4.53 1.53 -1.19
N THR A 78 -3.92 0.36 -1.23
CA THR A 78 -2.62 0.07 -0.61
C THR A 78 -1.53 0.97 -1.20
N LEU A 79 -1.46 1.05 -2.53
CA LEU A 79 -0.52 1.91 -3.25
C LEU A 79 -0.73 3.39 -2.93
N ALA A 80 -1.97 3.86 -2.94
CA ALA A 80 -2.29 5.25 -2.62
C ALA A 80 -1.88 5.63 -1.19
N ASP A 81 -2.16 4.73 -0.23
CA ASP A 81 -1.76 4.89 1.16
C ASP A 81 -0.23 4.84 1.35
N LEU A 82 0.49 4.01 0.58
CA LEU A 82 1.96 3.96 0.60
C LEU A 82 2.57 5.24 -0.02
N CYS A 83 2.06 5.68 -1.16
CA CYS A 83 2.55 6.86 -1.89
C CYS A 83 2.40 8.14 -1.07
N ARG A 84 1.26 8.33 -0.39
CA ARG A 84 1.05 9.56 0.41
C ARG A 84 1.90 9.64 1.68
N ARG A 85 2.52 8.53 2.10
CA ARG A 85 3.25 8.41 3.38
C ARG A 85 4.76 8.25 3.20
N ARG A 86 5.24 8.17 1.97
CA ARG A 86 6.64 7.92 1.63
C ARG A 86 7.13 8.98 0.66
N SER A 87 8.44 8.98 0.39
CA SER A 87 8.99 9.79 -0.69
C SER A 87 8.38 9.36 -2.02
N LEU A 88 8.36 10.28 -3.00
CA LEU A 88 7.88 9.99 -4.35
C LEU A 88 8.59 8.74 -4.92
N THR A 89 9.91 8.68 -4.79
CA THR A 89 10.72 7.55 -5.25
C THR A 89 10.25 6.21 -4.67
N GLU A 90 10.04 6.13 -3.36
CA GLU A 90 9.54 4.90 -2.73
C GLU A 90 8.09 4.59 -3.15
N GLY A 91 7.26 5.62 -3.35
CA GLY A 91 5.92 5.45 -3.91
C GLY A 91 5.95 4.81 -5.30
N VAL A 92 6.83 5.31 -6.18
CA VAL A 92 7.02 4.75 -7.53
C VAL A 92 7.50 3.30 -7.46
N VAL A 93 8.45 2.98 -6.56
CA VAL A 93 8.90 1.60 -6.35
C VAL A 93 7.71 0.67 -6.06
N PHE A 94 6.80 1.03 -5.16
CA PHE A 94 5.64 0.19 -4.88
C PHE A 94 4.69 0.07 -6.08
N VAL A 95 4.49 1.15 -6.84
CA VAL A 95 3.65 1.13 -8.04
C VAL A 95 4.24 0.20 -9.10
N ASP A 96 5.54 0.35 -9.41
CA ASP A 96 6.24 -0.50 -10.37
C ASP A 96 6.18 -1.97 -9.94
N MET A 97 6.46 -2.28 -8.66
CA MET A 97 6.39 -3.66 -8.17
C MET A 97 4.99 -4.26 -8.27
N ALA A 98 3.93 -3.45 -8.10
CA ALA A 98 2.55 -3.92 -8.28
C ALA A 98 2.21 -4.18 -9.75
N LEU A 99 2.73 -3.37 -10.67
CA LEU A 99 2.58 -3.56 -12.12
C LEU A 99 3.31 -4.84 -12.58
N ILE A 100 4.58 -5.01 -12.19
CA ILE A 100 5.41 -6.18 -12.54
C ILE A 100 4.80 -7.47 -11.97
N ALA A 101 4.29 -7.41 -10.74
CA ALA A 101 3.62 -8.56 -10.12
C ALA A 101 2.23 -8.88 -10.72
N GLY A 102 1.77 -8.12 -11.73
CA GLY A 102 0.47 -8.31 -12.37
C GLY A 102 -0.72 -8.08 -11.43
N ARG A 103 -0.54 -7.26 -10.38
CA ARG A 103 -1.57 -6.99 -9.37
C ARG A 103 -2.47 -5.81 -9.72
N VAL A 104 -2.03 -5.00 -10.67
CA VAL A 104 -2.75 -3.85 -11.21
C VAL A 104 -2.18 -3.51 -12.58
N ASP A 105 -2.91 -2.75 -13.39
CA ASP A 105 -2.43 -2.14 -14.63
C ASP A 105 -2.54 -0.60 -14.57
N LEU A 106 -1.94 0.09 -15.57
CA LEU A 106 -1.96 1.54 -15.62
C LEU A 106 -3.38 2.13 -15.79
N ASP A 107 -4.29 1.43 -16.46
CA ASP A 107 -5.67 1.91 -16.64
C ASP A 107 -6.44 1.90 -15.32
N ALA A 108 -6.35 0.80 -14.56
CA ALA A 108 -6.93 0.67 -13.23
C ALA A 108 -6.38 1.74 -12.26
N LEU A 109 -5.08 2.04 -12.31
CA LEU A 109 -4.48 3.13 -11.54
C LEU A 109 -5.02 4.50 -11.97
N GLY A 110 -5.12 4.74 -13.28
CA GLY A 110 -5.66 5.97 -13.84
C GLY A 110 -7.13 6.19 -13.46
N THR A 111 -7.95 5.15 -13.59
CA THR A 111 -9.37 5.14 -13.18
C THR A 111 -9.51 5.44 -11.70
N TRP A 112 -8.75 4.75 -10.84
CA TRP A 112 -8.78 4.98 -9.40
C TRP A 112 -8.41 6.43 -9.05
N VAL A 113 -7.41 7.02 -9.73
CA VAL A 113 -7.01 8.41 -9.53
C VAL A 113 -8.08 9.41 -9.95
N ARG A 114 -8.81 9.14 -11.04
CA ARG A 114 -9.89 10.01 -11.55
C ARG A 114 -11.10 9.98 -10.61
N GLU A 115 -11.55 8.80 -10.22
CA GLU A 115 -12.73 8.61 -9.37
C GLU A 115 -12.56 9.18 -7.96
N ARG A 116 -11.31 9.31 -7.48
CA ARG A 116 -10.99 9.72 -6.11
C ARG A 116 -10.24 11.05 -6.06
N SER A 117 -10.58 11.99 -6.94
CA SER A 117 -9.94 13.31 -7.06
C SER A 117 -9.93 14.14 -5.77
N GLY A 118 -10.90 13.93 -4.85
CA GLY A 118 -10.97 14.56 -3.54
C GLY A 118 -10.31 13.78 -2.38
N TRP A 119 -9.73 12.61 -2.64
CA TRP A 119 -9.15 11.77 -1.59
C TRP A 119 -7.84 12.35 -1.04
N ASN A 120 -7.68 12.33 0.29
CA ASN A 120 -6.48 12.85 0.94
C ASN A 120 -5.24 12.01 0.60
N GLY A 121 -4.30 12.60 -0.14
CA GLY A 121 -3.08 11.92 -0.62
C GLY A 121 -3.13 11.57 -2.10
N ILE A 122 -4.23 11.88 -2.81
CA ILE A 122 -4.39 11.58 -4.24
C ILE A 122 -3.30 12.24 -5.10
N LYS A 123 -2.84 13.44 -4.73
CA LYS A 123 -1.76 14.15 -5.45
C LYS A 123 -0.45 13.36 -5.43
N ALA A 124 -0.10 12.77 -4.29
CA ALA A 124 1.11 11.96 -4.15
C ALA A 124 0.99 10.68 -4.98
N PHE A 125 -0.16 10.01 -4.93
CA PHE A 125 -0.40 8.80 -5.70
C PHE A 125 -0.40 9.07 -7.21
N ARG A 126 -1.11 10.11 -7.68
CA ARG A 126 -1.10 10.54 -9.08
C ARG A 126 0.31 10.79 -9.58
N ARG A 127 1.15 11.47 -8.78
CA ARG A 127 2.53 11.75 -9.15
C ARG A 127 3.38 10.48 -9.24
N ALA A 128 3.14 9.50 -8.36
CA ALA A 128 3.81 8.20 -8.46
C ALA A 128 3.39 7.45 -9.74
N VAL A 129 2.09 7.42 -10.06
CA VAL A 129 1.56 6.81 -11.30
C VAL A 129 2.13 7.47 -12.56
N GLN A 130 2.31 8.80 -12.56
CA GLN A 130 2.94 9.52 -13.68
C GLN A 130 4.40 9.15 -13.93
N HIS A 131 5.07 8.60 -12.91
CA HIS A 131 6.46 8.15 -12.99
C HIS A 131 6.57 6.63 -13.00
N ALA A 132 5.45 5.91 -13.06
CA ALA A 132 5.44 4.46 -13.09
C ALA A 132 6.01 3.96 -14.41
N ASP A 133 6.72 2.84 -14.34
CA ASP A 133 7.31 2.17 -15.49
C ASP A 133 7.02 0.67 -15.40
N PRO A 134 6.10 0.14 -16.22
CA PRO A 134 5.81 -1.30 -16.26
C PRO A 134 7.01 -2.16 -16.67
N GLY A 135 8.04 -1.55 -17.28
CA GLY A 135 9.25 -2.23 -17.73
C GLY A 135 10.35 -2.32 -16.69
N ALA A 136 10.19 -1.73 -15.50
CA ALA A 136 11.17 -1.88 -14.43
C ALA A 136 11.33 -3.36 -14.04
N GLU A 137 12.54 -3.81 -13.73
CA GLU A 137 12.80 -5.21 -13.37
C GLU A 137 13.05 -5.38 -11.86
N SER A 138 13.37 -4.29 -11.15
CA SER A 138 13.66 -4.35 -9.72
C SER A 138 13.41 -3.04 -8.95
N PRO A 139 13.25 -3.12 -7.61
CA PRO A 139 13.17 -1.93 -6.78
C PRO A 139 14.40 -1.02 -6.83
N MET A 140 15.59 -1.54 -7.14
CA MET A 140 16.81 -0.73 -7.25
C MET A 140 16.84 0.02 -8.59
N GLU A 141 16.37 -0.60 -9.65
CA GLU A 141 16.27 0.03 -10.96
C GLU A 141 15.31 1.22 -10.95
N THR A 142 14.10 1.06 -10.39
CA THR A 142 13.17 2.20 -10.20
C THR A 142 13.82 3.33 -9.40
N ARG A 143 14.58 3.01 -8.35
CA ARG A 143 15.28 4.04 -7.56
C ARG A 143 16.34 4.75 -8.38
N LEU A 144 17.14 4.02 -9.15
CA LEU A 144 18.15 4.60 -10.05
C LEU A 144 17.50 5.50 -11.11
N ARG A 145 16.44 5.03 -11.78
CA ARG A 145 15.64 5.81 -12.73
C ARG A 145 15.11 7.09 -12.09
N MET A 146 14.56 6.99 -10.87
CA MET A 146 14.06 8.16 -10.14
C MET A 146 15.16 9.12 -9.66
N LEU A 147 16.40 8.65 -9.45
CA LEU A 147 17.53 9.54 -9.20
C LEU A 147 17.84 10.39 -10.44
N LEU A 148 17.84 9.81 -11.64
CA LEU A 148 18.04 10.54 -12.90
C LEU A 148 16.92 11.56 -13.15
N VAL A 149 15.65 11.13 -13.03
CA VAL A 149 14.47 12.00 -13.20
C VAL A 149 14.50 13.19 -12.24
N ARG A 150 14.95 13.00 -11.00
CA ARG A 150 14.98 14.05 -9.99
C ARG A 150 16.26 14.88 -10.02
N GLY A 151 17.36 14.33 -10.50
CA GLY A 151 18.68 14.96 -10.56
C GLY A 151 18.86 15.95 -11.70
N ARG A 152 18.01 15.91 -12.74
CA ARG A 152 18.14 16.73 -13.97
C ARG A 152 19.58 16.75 -14.49
N LEU A 153 20.17 15.58 -14.72
CA LEU A 153 21.27 15.46 -15.67
C LEU A 153 20.70 15.51 -17.09
#